data_AF-A0A1Y3BBI3-F1
#
_entry.id   AF-A0A1Y3BBI3-F1
#
_cell.length_a   1.000
_cell.length_b   1.000
_cell.length_c   1.000
_cell.angle_alpha   90.00
_cell.angle_beta   90.00
_cell.angle_gamma   90.00
#
_symmetry.space_group_name_H-M   'P 1'
#
loop_
_entity.id
_entity.type
_entity.pdbx_description
1 polymer ?
#
loop_
_entity_poly.entity_id
_entity_poly.type
_entity_poly.pdbx_seq_one_letter_code
_entity_poly.pdbx_strand_id
1 'polypeptide(L)'
;MFKSSTYPFDKMLEKATSLTNLEPDWASIMQICDTIRQNDVQPRYALSAIKKKLNATNPNVQLMALRVLESCVKNCGSIFHFELATKEFMEELHTMLRNSSDIKVKNEILRLIQAWAHAFRKEPSFKAVSDQMKLMKAEGFQFPTFKESDVMFSADLAPEWSDGECCHRCRTQFSVMNRKHHCRHCGQVFCAKCSAKTSTIPRFGIEKEVR
;
A
#
# COMPACT_ATOMS: atom_id res chain seq x y z
N MET A 1 -2.43 19.63 27.73
CA MET A 1 -3.11 18.39 27.33
C MET A 1 -2.96 18.25 25.82
N PHE A 2 -1.85 17.66 25.35
CA PHE A 2 -1.58 17.48 23.91
C PHE A 2 -2.44 16.33 23.40
N LYS A 3 -3.48 16.62 22.60
CA LYS A 3 -4.18 15.55 21.88
C LYS A 3 -3.19 14.93 20.90
N SER A 4 -2.93 13.63 21.05
CA SER A 4 -2.06 12.83 20.19
C SER A 4 -2.37 13.10 18.72
N SER A 5 -1.34 13.28 17.88
CA SER A 5 -1.48 13.47 16.43
C SER A 5 -2.27 12.35 15.75
N THR A 6 -2.41 11.19 16.41
CA THR A 6 -3.16 10.01 15.93
C THR A 6 -4.66 10.08 16.17
N TYR A 7 -5.14 10.99 17.04
CA TYR A 7 -6.56 11.02 17.47
C TYR A 7 -7.58 11.13 16.31
N PRO A 8 -7.36 11.95 15.27
CA PRO A 8 -8.26 12.00 14.13
C PRO A 8 -8.37 10.65 13.41
N PHE A 9 -7.24 9.98 13.17
CA PHE A 9 -7.21 8.65 12.57
C PHE A 9 -7.93 7.62 13.42
N ASP A 10 -7.68 7.59 14.73
CA ASP A 10 -8.29 6.61 15.63
C ASP A 10 -9.82 6.73 15.61
N LYS A 11 -10.34 7.97 15.71
CA LYS A 11 -11.77 8.25 15.63
C LYS A 11 -12.39 7.76 14.31
N MET A 12 -11.68 7.96 13.22
CA MET A 12 -12.11 7.54 11.90
C MET A 12 -12.09 6.02 11.72
N LEU A 13 -11.09 5.35 12.27
CA LEU A 13 -10.99 3.90 12.26
C LEU A 13 -12.11 3.26 13.10
N GLU A 14 -12.42 3.82 14.27
CA GLU A 14 -13.58 3.39 15.07
C GLU A 14 -14.89 3.54 14.27
N LYS A 15 -15.08 4.67 13.59
CA LYS A 15 -16.28 4.91 12.77
C LYS A 15 -16.36 3.95 11.58
N ALA A 16 -15.26 3.73 10.87
CA ALA A 16 -15.20 2.83 9.71
C ALA A 16 -15.45 1.37 10.08
N THR A 17 -15.07 0.97 11.30
CA THR A 17 -15.17 -0.42 11.81
C THR A 17 -16.30 -0.62 12.83
N SER A 18 -17.25 0.30 12.91
CA SER A 18 -18.38 0.21 13.84
C SER A 18 -19.21 -1.06 13.58
N LEU A 19 -19.64 -1.70 14.67
CA LEU A 19 -20.54 -2.87 14.65
C LEU A 19 -21.89 -2.57 13.99
N THR A 20 -22.29 -1.29 13.93
CA THR A 20 -23.56 -0.83 13.34
C THR A 20 -23.48 -0.67 11.83
N ASN A 21 -22.29 -0.76 11.23
CA ASN A 21 -22.12 -0.56 9.81
C ASN A 21 -22.65 -1.78 9.06
N LEU A 22 -23.70 -1.58 8.25
CA LEU A 22 -24.20 -2.58 7.31
C LEU A 22 -23.40 -2.57 6.00
N GLU A 23 -22.80 -1.43 5.67
CA GLU A 23 -21.97 -1.21 4.49
C GLU A 23 -20.69 -0.44 4.88
N PRO A 24 -19.62 -0.49 4.05
CA PRO A 24 -18.40 0.25 4.33
C PRO A 24 -18.63 1.77 4.38
N ASP A 25 -18.18 2.43 5.46
CA ASP A 25 -18.14 3.90 5.53
C ASP A 25 -16.97 4.42 4.68
N TRP A 26 -17.21 4.53 3.36
CA TRP A 26 -16.21 4.98 2.39
C TRP A 26 -15.69 6.38 2.70
N ALA A 27 -16.51 7.25 3.27
CA ALA A 27 -16.05 8.58 3.67
C ALA A 27 -14.94 8.43 4.71
N SER A 28 -15.17 7.69 5.79
CA SER A 28 -14.14 7.45 6.81
C SER A 28 -12.94 6.67 6.26
N ILE A 29 -13.16 5.67 5.41
CA ILE A 29 -12.08 4.89 4.80
C ILE A 29 -11.14 5.79 3.97
N MET A 30 -11.70 6.73 3.20
CA MET A 30 -10.90 7.61 2.35
C MET A 30 -10.10 8.63 3.15
N GLN A 31 -10.67 9.28 4.18
CA GLN A 31 -9.84 10.19 4.99
C GLN A 31 -8.82 9.43 5.87
N ILE A 32 -9.02 8.12 6.18
CA ILE A 32 -7.95 7.28 6.74
C ILE A 32 -6.77 7.22 5.75
N CYS A 33 -7.05 6.91 4.47
CA CYS A 33 -6.02 6.88 3.44
C CYS A 33 -5.34 8.25 3.28
N ASP A 34 -6.10 9.34 3.37
CA ASP A 34 -5.56 10.71 3.28
C ASP A 34 -4.58 11.00 4.40
N THR A 35 -4.90 10.66 5.65
CA THR A 35 -3.99 10.88 6.79
C THR A 35 -2.66 10.13 6.64
N ILE A 36 -2.67 8.93 6.04
CA ILE A 36 -1.45 8.17 5.77
C ILE A 36 -0.66 8.83 4.64
N ARG A 37 -1.32 9.22 3.54
CA ARG A 37 -0.66 9.86 2.38
C ARG A 37 -0.07 11.23 2.74
N GLN A 38 -0.74 11.99 3.59
CA GLN A 38 -0.30 13.31 4.05
C GLN A 38 0.73 13.24 5.18
N ASN A 39 1.10 12.01 5.60
CA ASN A 39 2.05 11.75 6.68
C ASN A 39 1.61 12.32 8.05
N ASP A 40 0.30 12.53 8.24
CA ASP A 40 -0.28 12.84 9.55
C ASP A 40 -0.20 11.63 10.49
N VAL A 41 -0.23 10.42 9.91
CA VAL A 41 -0.09 9.15 10.63
C VAL A 41 0.94 8.26 9.96
N GLN A 42 1.84 7.71 10.79
CA GLN A 42 2.86 6.77 10.32
C GLN A 42 2.21 5.46 9.83
N PRO A 43 2.58 4.94 8.64
CA PRO A 43 2.00 3.72 8.07
C PRO A 43 2.05 2.52 9.02
N ARG A 44 3.17 2.36 9.76
CA ARG A 44 3.34 1.31 10.76
C ARG A 44 2.33 1.39 11.90
N TYR A 45 2.03 2.60 12.37
CA TYR A 45 1.02 2.82 13.40
C TYR A 45 -0.37 2.49 12.85
N ALA A 46 -0.69 2.99 11.66
CA ALA A 46 -1.98 2.74 11.02
C ALA A 46 -2.24 1.24 10.83
N LEU A 47 -1.24 0.49 10.32
CA LEU A 47 -1.33 -0.96 10.16
C LEU A 47 -1.53 -1.68 11.51
N SER A 48 -0.81 -1.26 12.56
CA SER A 48 -0.97 -1.82 13.91
C SER A 48 -2.36 -1.56 14.48
N ALA A 49 -2.94 -0.38 14.27
CA ALA A 49 -4.29 -0.05 14.69
C ALA A 49 -5.35 -0.86 13.92
N ILE A 50 -5.22 -0.98 12.59
CA ILE A 50 -6.10 -1.80 11.75
C ILE A 50 -6.02 -3.27 12.18
N LYS A 51 -4.82 -3.78 12.49
CA LYS A 51 -4.61 -5.14 12.99
C LYS A 51 -5.39 -5.43 14.27
N LYS A 52 -5.52 -4.47 15.19
CA LYS A 52 -6.37 -4.64 16.38
C LYS A 52 -7.84 -4.89 16.01
N LYS A 53 -8.33 -4.25 14.94
CA LYS A 53 -9.70 -4.47 14.43
C LYS A 53 -9.84 -5.79 13.67
N LEU A 54 -8.80 -6.24 12.97
CA LEU A 54 -8.76 -7.58 12.35
C LEU A 54 -8.85 -8.70 13.41
N ASN A 55 -8.27 -8.49 14.59
CA ASN A 55 -8.33 -9.43 15.71
C ASN A 55 -9.60 -9.28 16.59
N ALA A 56 -10.58 -8.48 16.17
CA ALA A 56 -11.86 -8.40 16.88
C ALA A 56 -12.60 -9.74 16.82
N THR A 57 -13.45 -10.00 17.81
CA THR A 57 -14.26 -11.24 17.88
C THR A 57 -15.43 -11.23 16.91
N ASN A 58 -15.93 -10.04 16.52
CA ASN A 58 -17.10 -9.90 15.68
C ASN A 58 -16.70 -9.93 14.17
N PRO A 59 -17.26 -10.85 13.37
CA PRO A 59 -16.94 -10.96 11.95
C PRO A 59 -17.21 -9.70 11.13
N ASN A 60 -18.23 -8.90 11.47
CA ASN A 60 -18.50 -7.65 10.74
C ASN A 60 -17.39 -6.63 10.96
N VAL A 61 -16.85 -6.50 12.18
CA VAL A 61 -15.70 -5.62 12.46
C VAL A 61 -14.47 -6.09 11.70
N GLN A 62 -14.23 -7.41 11.66
CA GLN A 62 -13.14 -8.00 10.89
C GLN A 62 -13.28 -7.68 9.40
N LEU A 63 -14.47 -7.85 8.82
CA LEU A 63 -14.76 -7.53 7.43
C LEU A 63 -14.56 -6.04 7.13
N MET A 64 -15.05 -5.14 7.98
CA MET A 64 -14.84 -3.70 7.81
C MET A 64 -13.35 -3.34 7.91
N ALA A 65 -12.61 -3.96 8.82
CA ALA A 65 -11.16 -3.77 8.94
C ALA A 65 -10.40 -4.28 7.70
N LEU A 66 -10.82 -5.40 7.10
CA LEU A 66 -10.29 -5.89 5.83
C LEU A 66 -10.57 -4.91 4.69
N ARG A 67 -11.73 -4.21 4.68
CA ARG A 67 -12.03 -3.15 3.70
C ARG A 67 -11.16 -1.91 3.89
N VAL A 68 -10.94 -1.48 5.12
CA VAL A 68 -10.00 -0.39 5.43
C VAL A 68 -8.60 -0.77 4.95
N LEU A 69 -8.15 -1.99 5.25
CA LEU A 69 -6.84 -2.50 4.85
C LEU A 69 -6.69 -2.52 3.32
N GLU A 70 -7.68 -3.07 2.61
CA GLU A 70 -7.72 -3.09 1.14
C GLU A 70 -7.56 -1.67 0.57
N SER A 71 -8.33 -0.71 1.09
CA SER A 71 -8.27 0.67 0.62
C SER A 71 -6.91 1.31 0.91
N CYS A 72 -6.31 1.05 2.06
CA CYS A 72 -4.98 1.55 2.39
C CYS A 72 -3.91 1.01 1.41
N VAL A 73 -3.94 -0.28 1.08
CA VAL A 73 -3.03 -0.85 0.07
C VAL A 73 -3.28 -0.22 -1.31
N LYS A 74 -4.55 -0.02 -1.70
CA LYS A 74 -4.89 0.56 -3.00
C LYS A 74 -4.51 2.04 -3.14
N ASN A 75 -4.52 2.81 -2.05
CA ASN A 75 -4.43 4.26 -2.11
C ASN A 75 -3.18 4.86 -1.47
N CYS A 76 -2.50 4.19 -0.53
CA CYS A 76 -1.37 4.78 0.20
C CYS A 76 -0.01 4.48 -0.43
N GLY A 77 0.04 3.63 -1.45
CA GLY A 77 1.24 3.34 -2.20
C GLY A 77 2.35 2.64 -1.42
N SER A 78 3.56 2.73 -1.96
CA SER A 78 4.72 1.95 -1.48
C SER A 78 5.03 2.14 0.01
N ILE A 79 4.79 3.32 0.61
CA ILE A 79 5.00 3.57 2.04
C ILE A 79 4.19 2.64 2.95
N PHE A 80 2.99 2.24 2.51
CA PHE A 80 2.14 1.29 3.23
C PHE A 80 2.43 -0.15 2.81
N HIS A 81 2.78 -0.37 1.54
CA HIS A 81 3.14 -1.70 1.03
C HIS A 81 4.35 -2.28 1.75
N PHE A 82 5.37 -1.49 2.09
CA PHE A 82 6.54 -1.96 2.84
C PHE A 82 6.21 -2.48 4.24
N GLU A 83 5.24 -1.88 4.93
CA GLU A 83 4.80 -2.34 6.25
C GLU A 83 3.95 -3.61 6.14
N LEU A 84 3.08 -3.69 5.13
CA LEU A 84 2.14 -4.79 4.94
C LEU A 84 2.76 -6.04 4.32
N ALA A 85 3.61 -5.90 3.32
CA ALA A 85 4.15 -7.01 2.52
C ALA A 85 5.31 -7.75 3.22
N THR A 86 5.19 -7.96 4.53
CA THR A 86 6.16 -8.65 5.37
C THR A 86 5.73 -10.10 5.64
N LYS A 87 6.70 -10.99 5.88
CA LYS A 87 6.42 -12.38 6.24
C LYS A 87 5.55 -12.48 7.51
N GLU A 88 5.87 -11.67 8.51
CA GLU A 88 5.14 -11.61 9.79
C GLU A 88 3.65 -11.30 9.57
N PHE A 89 3.33 -10.23 8.82
CA PHE A 89 1.93 -9.87 8.59
C PHE A 89 1.17 -10.90 7.73
N MET A 90 1.86 -11.52 6.76
CA MET A 90 1.29 -12.61 5.95
C MET A 90 0.94 -13.85 6.79
N GLU A 91 1.80 -14.23 7.74
CA GLU A 91 1.55 -15.34 8.68
C GLU A 91 0.40 -15.02 9.65
N GLU A 92 0.25 -13.76 10.05
CA GLU A 92 -0.86 -13.31 10.88
C GLU A 92 -2.21 -13.41 10.17
N LEU A 93 -2.30 -12.96 8.91
CA LEU A 93 -3.51 -13.13 8.11
C LEU A 93 -3.85 -14.60 7.90
N HIS A 94 -2.85 -15.44 7.69
CA HIS A 94 -3.04 -16.89 7.57
C HIS A 94 -3.57 -17.49 8.89
N THR A 95 -3.03 -17.07 10.03
CA THR A 95 -3.49 -17.50 11.36
C THR A 95 -4.93 -17.07 11.61
N MET A 96 -5.27 -15.82 11.29
CA MET A 96 -6.64 -15.29 11.37
C MET A 96 -7.61 -16.10 10.51
N LEU A 97 -7.21 -16.45 9.28
CA LEU A 97 -8.00 -17.27 8.38
C LEU A 97 -8.29 -18.67 8.95
N ARG A 98 -7.28 -19.31 9.58
CA ARG A 98 -7.45 -20.62 10.21
C ARG A 98 -8.41 -20.56 11.40
N ASN A 99 -8.29 -19.51 12.21
CA ASN A 99 -9.04 -19.35 13.46
C ASN A 99 -10.47 -18.81 13.26
N SER A 100 -10.74 -18.12 12.15
CA SER A 100 -12.08 -17.60 11.88
C SER A 100 -13.08 -18.74 11.66
N SER A 101 -14.31 -18.59 12.15
CA SER A 101 -15.43 -19.46 11.82
C SER A 101 -16.29 -18.89 10.68
N ASP A 102 -16.10 -17.61 10.32
CA ASP A 102 -16.90 -16.92 9.33
C ASP A 102 -16.33 -17.12 7.91
N ILE A 103 -17.14 -17.70 7.02
CA ILE A 103 -16.74 -17.99 5.64
C ILE A 103 -16.47 -16.73 4.81
N LYS A 104 -17.18 -15.62 5.09
CA LYS A 104 -16.99 -14.36 4.36
C LYS A 104 -15.64 -13.77 4.73
N VAL A 105 -15.25 -13.81 6.01
CA VAL A 105 -13.92 -13.36 6.47
C VAL A 105 -12.83 -14.18 5.80
N LYS A 106 -12.95 -15.52 5.78
CA LYS A 106 -11.96 -16.40 5.12
C LYS A 106 -11.81 -16.09 3.64
N ASN A 107 -12.92 -16.00 2.92
CA ASN A 107 -12.91 -15.72 1.49
C ASN A 107 -12.32 -14.35 1.18
N GLU A 108 -12.59 -13.35 2.02
CA GLU A 108 -12.04 -12.02 1.87
C GLU A 108 -10.52 -11.98 2.08
N ILE A 109 -10.00 -12.69 3.09
CA ILE A 109 -8.54 -12.81 3.30
C ILE A 109 -7.88 -13.50 2.09
N LEU A 110 -8.45 -14.60 1.59
CA LEU A 110 -7.92 -15.30 0.41
C LEU A 110 -7.91 -14.38 -0.82
N ARG A 111 -9.01 -13.65 -1.06
CA ARG A 111 -9.12 -12.69 -2.16
C ARG A 111 -8.03 -11.63 -2.07
N LEU A 112 -7.83 -11.03 -0.90
CA LEU A 112 -6.82 -9.99 -0.70
C LEU A 112 -5.40 -10.50 -0.93
N ILE A 113 -5.04 -11.65 -0.35
CA ILE A 113 -3.72 -12.26 -0.55
C ILE A 113 -3.48 -12.56 -2.04
N GLN A 114 -4.48 -13.09 -2.76
CA GLN A 114 -4.39 -13.33 -4.21
C GLN A 114 -4.24 -12.03 -5.00
N ALA A 115 -5.02 -11.00 -4.68
CA ALA A 115 -4.93 -9.69 -5.33
C ALA A 115 -3.54 -9.08 -5.13
N TRP A 116 -3.02 -9.06 -3.90
CA TRP A 116 -1.70 -8.51 -3.60
C TRP A 116 -0.56 -9.33 -4.19
N ALA A 117 -0.65 -10.66 -4.19
CA ALA A 117 0.34 -11.52 -4.83
C ALA A 117 0.42 -11.26 -6.34
N HIS A 118 -0.72 -11.02 -7.00
CA HIS A 118 -0.75 -10.65 -8.40
C HIS A 118 -0.23 -9.23 -8.64
N ALA A 119 -0.67 -8.28 -7.81
CA ALA A 119 -0.24 -6.88 -7.86
C ALA A 119 1.27 -6.70 -7.76
N PHE A 120 1.86 -7.34 -6.75
CA PHE A 120 3.28 -7.20 -6.42
C PHE A 120 4.17 -8.20 -7.14
N ARG A 121 3.66 -8.95 -8.13
CA ARG A 121 4.39 -10.03 -8.81
C ARG A 121 5.71 -9.62 -9.45
N LYS A 122 5.87 -8.33 -9.80
CA LYS A 122 7.08 -7.77 -10.41
C LYS A 122 8.02 -7.11 -9.41
N GLU A 123 7.64 -6.98 -8.14
CA GLU A 123 8.40 -6.25 -7.14
C GLU A 123 9.06 -7.22 -6.13
N PRO A 124 10.37 -7.48 -6.23
CA PRO A 124 11.06 -8.47 -5.39
C PRO A 124 10.97 -8.18 -3.89
N SER A 125 10.90 -6.90 -3.51
CA SER A 125 10.76 -6.45 -2.12
C SER A 125 9.49 -6.98 -1.43
N PHE A 126 8.47 -7.35 -2.21
CA PHE A 126 7.16 -7.80 -1.70
C PHE A 126 6.91 -9.29 -1.96
N LYS A 127 7.97 -10.06 -2.25
CA LYS A 127 7.89 -11.48 -2.57
C LYS A 127 7.20 -12.32 -1.49
N ALA A 128 7.25 -11.89 -0.23
CA ALA A 128 6.60 -12.57 0.90
C ALA A 128 5.10 -12.85 0.65
N VAL A 129 4.39 -11.94 -0.03
CA VAL A 129 2.97 -12.11 -0.35
C VAL A 129 2.74 -13.27 -1.34
N SER A 130 3.57 -13.36 -2.38
CA SER A 130 3.48 -14.45 -3.37
C SER A 130 3.85 -15.80 -2.75
N ASP A 131 4.87 -15.82 -1.88
CA ASP A 131 5.28 -17.03 -1.19
C ASP A 131 4.20 -17.53 -0.24
N GLN A 132 3.55 -16.63 0.50
CA GLN A 132 2.43 -16.97 1.37
C GLN A 132 1.27 -17.57 0.57
N MET A 133 0.90 -16.95 -0.56
CA MET A 133 -0.18 -17.47 -1.41
C MET A 133 0.13 -18.89 -1.92
N LYS A 134 1.37 -19.15 -2.33
CA LYS A 134 1.81 -20.48 -2.79
C LYS A 134 1.77 -21.51 -1.66
N LEU A 135 2.22 -21.14 -0.47
CA LEU A 135 2.14 -21.98 0.73
C LEU A 135 0.69 -22.37 1.03
N MET A 136 -0.21 -21.39 1.09
CA MET A 136 -1.63 -21.64 1.36
C MET A 136 -2.29 -22.53 0.30
N LYS A 137 -1.91 -22.39 -0.97
CA LYS A 137 -2.36 -23.30 -2.03
C LYS A 137 -1.85 -24.72 -1.81
N ALA A 138 -0.60 -24.89 -1.40
CA ALA A 138 -0.01 -26.20 -1.12
C ALA A 138 -0.69 -26.89 0.09
N GLU A 139 -1.18 -26.10 1.05
CA GLU A 139 -1.98 -26.58 2.19
C GLU A 139 -3.44 -26.91 1.84
N GLY A 140 -3.87 -26.63 0.60
CA GLY A 140 -5.21 -26.97 0.10
C GLY A 140 -6.26 -25.86 0.19
N PHE A 141 -5.88 -24.63 0.54
CA PHE A 141 -6.83 -23.51 0.53
C PHE A 141 -7.28 -23.17 -0.91
N GLN A 142 -8.60 -23.13 -1.11
CA GLN A 142 -9.21 -22.77 -2.38
C GLN A 142 -9.37 -21.25 -2.49
N PHE A 143 -8.54 -20.63 -3.33
CA PHE A 143 -8.65 -19.20 -3.63
C PHE A 143 -9.83 -18.93 -4.57
N PRO A 144 -10.50 -17.77 -4.43
CA PRO A 144 -11.58 -17.39 -5.33
C PRO A 144 -11.08 -17.17 -6.76
N THR A 145 -12.03 -17.06 -7.69
CA THR A 145 -11.75 -16.66 -9.07
C THR A 145 -11.15 -15.26 -9.06
N PHE A 146 -9.96 -15.12 -9.64
CA PHE A 146 -9.28 -13.84 -9.77
C PHE A 146 -10.06 -12.89 -10.68
N LYS A 147 -10.19 -11.63 -10.27
CA LYS A 147 -10.74 -10.55 -11.10
C LYS A 147 -9.68 -9.47 -11.27
N GLU A 148 -9.46 -9.01 -12.50
CA GLU A 148 -8.50 -7.92 -12.77
C GLU A 148 -8.85 -6.62 -12.04
N SER A 149 -10.14 -6.38 -11.79
CA SER A 149 -10.61 -5.25 -10.98
C SER A 149 -10.09 -5.26 -9.54
N ASP A 150 -9.69 -6.42 -9.00
CA ASP A 150 -9.19 -6.52 -7.63
C ASP A 150 -7.80 -5.89 -7.45
N VAL A 151 -7.04 -5.75 -8.55
CA VAL A 151 -5.66 -5.23 -8.55
C VAL A 151 -5.54 -3.79 -9.04
N MET A 152 -6.64 -3.05 -9.12
CA MET A 152 -6.59 -1.62 -9.43
C MET A 152 -6.05 -0.84 -8.23
N PHE A 153 -4.79 -0.39 -8.32
CA PHE A 153 -4.17 0.55 -7.40
C PHE A 153 -4.37 1.97 -7.93
N SER A 154 -4.60 2.92 -7.04
CA SER A 154 -4.35 4.32 -7.35
C SER A 154 -2.86 4.48 -7.61
N ALA A 155 -2.49 5.13 -8.71
CA ALA A 155 -1.08 5.44 -8.96
C ALA A 155 -0.51 6.23 -7.77
N ASP A 156 0.65 5.82 -7.27
CA ASP A 156 1.45 6.61 -6.32
C ASP A 156 1.64 8.01 -6.92
N LEU A 157 1.65 9.04 -6.08
CA LEU A 157 1.99 10.38 -6.54
C LEU A 157 3.46 10.41 -6.97
N ALA A 158 3.72 10.87 -8.19
CA ALA A 158 5.09 11.09 -8.64
C ALA A 158 5.77 12.11 -7.71
N PRO A 159 7.07 11.91 -7.39
CA PRO A 159 7.80 12.80 -6.50
C PRO A 159 7.89 14.20 -7.09
N GLU A 160 7.88 15.19 -6.20
CA GLU A 160 8.12 16.58 -6.58
C GLU A 160 9.52 16.74 -7.17
N TRP A 161 9.63 17.60 -8.19
CA TRP A 161 10.92 17.88 -8.82
C TRP A 161 11.73 18.82 -7.94
N SER A 162 12.87 18.33 -7.44
CA SER A 162 13.82 19.17 -6.72
C SER A 162 14.63 20.02 -7.69
N ASP A 163 15.04 21.20 -7.25
CA ASP A 163 16.02 22.01 -7.97
C ASP A 163 17.39 21.94 -7.29
N GLY A 164 18.44 22.26 -8.05
CA GLY A 164 19.82 22.28 -7.55
C GLY A 164 20.79 22.85 -8.57
N GLU A 165 21.93 23.36 -8.08
CA GLU A 165 22.98 23.97 -8.92
C GLU A 165 23.94 22.94 -9.53
N CYS A 166 23.93 21.70 -9.03
CA CYS A 166 24.77 20.62 -9.52
C CYS A 166 24.00 19.31 -9.66
N CYS A 167 24.53 18.40 -10.51
CA CYS A 167 23.99 17.07 -10.68
C CYS A 167 23.98 16.29 -9.35
N HIS A 168 22.83 15.75 -8.95
CA HIS A 168 22.67 14.99 -7.70
C HIS A 168 23.62 13.78 -7.61
N ARG A 169 23.99 13.18 -8.75
CA ARG A 169 24.89 12.01 -8.82
C ARG A 169 26.37 12.36 -8.93
N CYS A 170 26.77 13.13 -9.95
CA CYS A 170 28.18 13.38 -10.26
C CYS A 170 28.68 14.76 -9.81
N ARG A 171 27.81 15.59 -9.23
CA ARG A 171 28.12 16.93 -8.69
C ARG A 171 28.65 17.95 -9.71
N THR A 172 28.62 17.65 -11.00
CA THR A 172 28.93 18.63 -12.06
C THR A 172 27.94 19.80 -11.98
N GLN A 173 28.45 21.03 -11.99
CA GLN A 173 27.63 22.24 -12.00
C GLN A 173 26.84 22.39 -13.31
N PHE A 174 25.61 22.86 -13.19
CA PHE A 174 24.79 23.18 -14.35
C PHE A 174 25.18 24.53 -14.95
N SER A 175 25.02 24.66 -16.26
CA SER A 175 25.32 25.86 -17.02
C SER A 175 24.44 25.91 -18.28
N VAL A 176 24.59 26.95 -19.10
CA VAL A 176 23.87 27.05 -20.39
C VAL A 176 24.14 25.84 -21.29
N MET A 177 25.35 25.29 -21.23
CA MET A 177 25.80 24.14 -22.01
C MET A 177 25.52 22.80 -21.29
N ASN A 178 25.54 22.76 -19.96
CA ASN A 178 25.22 21.58 -19.16
C ASN A 178 23.86 21.75 -18.46
N ARG A 179 22.79 21.36 -19.14
CA ARG A 179 21.40 21.61 -18.70
C ARG A 179 20.92 20.61 -17.63
N LYS A 180 19.92 21.05 -16.87
CA LYS A 180 19.22 20.27 -15.84
C LYS A 180 18.28 19.24 -16.47
N HIS A 181 18.23 18.04 -15.89
CA HIS A 181 17.26 16.99 -16.23
C HIS A 181 16.73 16.31 -14.97
N HIS A 182 15.42 16.09 -14.88
CA HIS A 182 14.81 15.41 -13.74
C HIS A 182 14.60 13.92 -13.99
N CYS A 183 14.86 13.10 -12.97
CA CYS A 183 14.44 11.70 -12.97
C CYS A 183 13.00 11.62 -12.46
N ARG A 184 12.09 11.06 -13.27
CA ARG A 184 10.67 10.89 -12.93
C ARG A 184 10.45 9.87 -11.82
N HIS A 185 11.47 9.07 -11.50
CA HIS A 185 11.40 8.08 -10.43
C HIS A 185 11.63 8.68 -9.02
N CYS A 186 12.57 9.63 -8.88
CA CYS A 186 12.95 10.17 -7.57
C CYS A 186 12.84 11.69 -7.45
N GLY A 187 12.49 12.40 -8.53
CA GLY A 187 12.33 13.86 -8.54
C GLY A 187 13.65 14.65 -8.53
N GLN A 188 14.80 14.00 -8.38
CA GLN A 188 16.10 14.69 -8.29
C GLN A 188 16.61 15.22 -9.63
N VAL A 189 17.48 16.23 -9.58
CA VAL A 189 18.11 16.89 -10.74
C VAL A 189 19.46 16.26 -11.12
N PHE A 190 19.67 15.98 -12.40
CA PHE A 190 20.86 15.31 -12.95
C PHE A 190 21.34 15.95 -14.26
N CYS A 191 22.60 15.70 -14.64
CA CYS A 191 23.09 15.98 -15.99
C CYS A 191 22.62 14.92 -16.99
N ALA A 192 22.76 15.20 -18.29
CA ALA A 192 22.34 14.30 -19.36
C ALA A 192 22.96 12.89 -19.25
N LYS A 193 24.25 12.82 -18.91
CA LYS A 193 25.00 11.56 -18.76
C LYS A 193 24.47 10.71 -17.61
N CYS A 194 24.18 11.32 -16.46
CA CYS A 194 23.72 10.59 -15.28
C CYS A 194 22.26 10.14 -15.35
N SER A 195 21.48 10.68 -16.28
CA SER A 195 20.06 10.38 -16.48
C SER A 195 19.78 9.85 -17.89
N ALA A 196 20.75 9.24 -18.57
CA ALA A 196 20.61 8.81 -19.96
C ALA A 196 19.65 7.64 -20.19
N LYS A 197 19.27 6.91 -19.13
CA LYS A 197 18.37 5.75 -19.21
C LYS A 197 16.91 6.19 -19.18
N THR A 198 16.05 5.36 -19.76
CA THR A 198 14.60 5.49 -19.70
C THR A 198 13.97 4.22 -19.13
N SER A 199 12.79 4.35 -18.53
CA SER A 199 11.98 3.23 -18.06
C SER A 199 10.52 3.67 -17.94
N THR A 200 9.58 2.72 -18.04
CA THR A 200 8.22 2.92 -17.53
C THR A 200 8.26 3.01 -16.01
N ILE A 201 7.31 3.74 -15.42
CA ILE A 201 7.14 3.82 -13.96
C ILE A 201 5.66 3.54 -13.63
N PRO A 202 5.22 2.26 -13.71
CA PRO A 202 3.81 1.89 -13.52
C PRO A 202 3.25 2.31 -12.16
N ARG A 203 4.10 2.35 -11.12
CA ARG A 203 3.71 2.83 -9.79
C ARG A 203 3.19 4.28 -9.80
N PHE A 204 3.67 5.13 -10.70
CA PHE A 204 3.19 6.52 -10.86
C PHE A 204 2.19 6.67 -12.02
N GLY A 205 1.66 5.58 -12.58
CA GLY A 205 0.79 5.60 -13.74
C GLY A 205 1.50 5.98 -15.05
N ILE A 206 2.84 5.92 -15.07
CA ILE A 206 3.63 6.27 -16.25
C ILE A 206 3.92 5.01 -17.07
N GLU A 207 3.07 4.74 -18.06
CA GLU A 207 3.18 3.57 -18.94
C GLU A 207 4.14 3.77 -20.12
N LYS A 208 4.54 5.02 -20.38
CA LYS A 208 5.53 5.36 -21.42
C LYS A 208 6.93 5.39 -20.82
N GLU A 209 7.94 5.11 -21.64
CA GLU A 209 9.33 5.26 -21.20
C GLU A 209 9.66 6.73 -20.90
N VAL A 210 10.12 6.99 -19.68
CA VAL A 210 10.53 8.31 -19.20
C VAL A 210 11.90 8.24 -18.53
N ARG A 211 12.55 9.41 -18.41
CA ARG A 211 13.87 9.59 -17.79
C ARG A 211 13.83 9.54 -16.26
#